data_AF-A0AAW0YLZ9-F1
#
_entry.id   AF-A0AAW0YLZ9-F1
#
_cell.length_a   1.000
_cell.length_b   1.000
_cell.length_c   1.000
_cell.angle_alpha   90.00
_cell.angle_beta   90.00
_cell.angle_gamma   90.00
#
_symmetry.space_group_name_H-M   'P 1'
#
loop_
_entity.id
_entity.type
_entity.pdbx_description
1 polymer ?
#
loop_
_entity_poly.entity_id
_entity_poly.type
_entity_poly.pdbx_seq_one_letter_code
_entity_poly.pdbx_strand_id
1 'polypeptide(L)'
;MFMFCRQINYELAETYSAMMDNKLALVENGGSEPTPPQAKKINTLATSSIQYFLHYLDSLKDIITGEQPTVYSEDSVRPALVAWFHLGRLWSKLVATNHQTKIQNLAQSLQNYKRLVEYCDRNPHCQSLMAQELAVCREMVQLLPLKMEQLRALSR
;
A
#
# COMPACT_ATOMS: atom_id res chain seq x y z
N MET A 1 4.85 -13.82 -22.73
CA MET A 1 4.23 -12.48 -22.90
C MET A 1 3.90 -11.78 -21.57
N PHE A 2 3.65 -12.50 -20.47
CA PHE A 2 3.20 -11.92 -19.19
C PHE A 2 4.28 -11.31 -18.26
N MET A 3 5.55 -11.76 -18.32
CA MET A 3 6.61 -11.28 -17.39
C MET A 3 7.01 -9.82 -17.61
N PHE A 4 7.16 -9.38 -18.86
CA PHE A 4 7.52 -7.98 -19.15
C PHE A 4 6.43 -7.00 -18.67
N CYS A 5 5.16 -7.35 -18.84
CA CYS A 5 4.06 -6.54 -18.32
C CYS A 5 4.08 -6.48 -16.78
N ARG A 6 4.42 -7.58 -16.09
CA ARG A 6 4.58 -7.60 -14.63
C ARG A 6 5.68 -6.64 -14.19
N GLN A 7 6.85 -6.75 -14.81
CA GLN A 7 8.00 -5.91 -14.50
C GLN A 7 7.68 -4.42 -14.73
N ILE A 8 7.11 -4.08 -15.90
CA ILE A 8 6.75 -2.70 -16.23
C ILE A 8 5.71 -2.15 -15.25
N ASN A 9 4.67 -2.92 -14.90
CA ASN A 9 3.69 -2.49 -13.90
C ASN A 9 4.36 -2.22 -12.56
N TYR A 10 5.27 -3.10 -12.12
CA TYR A 10 5.98 -2.93 -10.85
C TYR A 10 6.86 -1.67 -10.85
N GLU A 11 7.69 -1.48 -11.88
CA GLU A 11 8.58 -0.33 -12.03
C GLU A 11 7.81 1.00 -12.14
N LEU A 12 6.70 1.01 -12.89
CA LEU A 12 5.80 2.17 -12.94
C LEU A 12 5.21 2.47 -11.57
N ALA A 13 4.76 1.45 -10.84
CA ALA A 13 4.19 1.61 -9.51
C ALA A 13 5.19 2.26 -8.54
N GLU A 14 6.43 1.76 -8.51
CA GLU A 14 7.52 2.33 -7.70
C GLU A 14 7.86 3.76 -8.12
N THR A 15 7.93 4.02 -9.42
CA THR A 15 8.22 5.35 -9.96
C THR A 15 7.15 6.37 -9.55
N TYR A 16 5.87 6.01 -9.65
CA TYR A 16 4.77 6.85 -9.17
C TYR A 16 4.79 7.03 -7.65
N SER A 17 5.13 5.99 -6.88
CA SER A 17 5.28 6.08 -5.42
C SER A 17 6.39 7.05 -5.05
N ALA A 18 7.55 6.97 -5.71
CA ALA A 18 8.69 7.85 -5.47
C ALA A 18 8.38 9.30 -5.84
N MET A 19 7.70 9.53 -6.97
CA MET A 19 7.23 10.87 -7.34
C MET A 19 6.25 11.45 -6.32
N MET A 20 5.35 10.62 -5.78
CA MET A 20 4.42 11.02 -4.73
C MET A 20 5.17 11.40 -3.45
N ASP A 21 6.11 10.57 -3.00
CA ASP A 21 6.92 10.81 -1.80
C ASP A 21 7.71 12.12 -1.93
N ASN A 22 8.29 12.40 -3.10
CA ASN A 22 8.96 13.68 -3.37
C ASN A 22 8.00 14.88 -3.27
N LYS A 23 6.76 14.74 -3.77
CA LYS A 23 5.75 15.81 -3.67
C LYS A 23 5.28 16.02 -2.23
N LEU A 24 5.14 14.94 -1.47
CA LEU A 24 4.77 15.01 -0.06
C LEU A 24 5.87 15.70 0.76
N ALA A 25 7.13 15.31 0.56
CA ALA A 25 8.28 15.92 1.23
C ALA A 25 8.38 17.45 0.97
N LEU A 26 8.07 17.91 -0.25
CA LEU A 26 8.03 19.35 -0.56
C LEU A 26 6.95 20.09 0.22
N VAL A 27 5.79 19.47 0.44
CA VAL A 27 4.71 20.05 1.25
C VAL A 27 5.11 20.08 2.72
N GLU A 28 5.64 18.98 3.24
CA GLU A 28 6.07 18.85 4.65
C GLU A 28 7.18 19.86 4.99
N ASN A 29 8.17 20.03 4.10
CA ASN A 29 9.24 21.03 4.27
C ASN A 29 8.74 22.47 4.18
N GLY A 30 7.61 22.70 3.50
CA GLY A 30 6.95 24.00 3.43
C GLY A 30 6.15 24.36 4.69
N GLY A 31 6.01 23.43 5.65
CA GLY A 31 5.37 23.66 6.96
C GLY A 31 3.87 23.98 6.91
N SER A 32 3.22 23.83 5.75
CA SER A 32 1.81 24.15 5.55
C SER A 32 1.03 22.92 5.07
N GLU A 33 -0.27 22.91 5.36
CA GLU A 33 -1.16 21.90 4.79
C GLU A 33 -1.14 21.95 3.25
N PRO A 34 -1.23 20.80 2.56
CA PRO A 34 -1.22 20.77 1.11
C PRO A 34 -2.39 21.60 0.55
N THR A 35 -2.06 22.57 -0.30
CA THR A 35 -3.07 23.31 -1.07
C THR A 35 -3.89 22.36 -1.95
N PRO A 36 -5.13 22.69 -2.34
CA PRO A 36 -5.94 21.81 -3.16
C PRO A 36 -5.26 21.30 -4.46
N PRO A 37 -4.47 22.12 -5.19
CA PRO A 37 -3.70 21.63 -6.33
C PRO A 37 -2.60 20.63 -5.95
N GLN A 38 -1.90 20.85 -4.84
CA GLN A 38 -0.87 19.93 -4.34
C GLN A 38 -1.49 18.60 -3.89
N ALA A 39 -2.56 18.65 -3.10
CA ALA A 39 -3.31 17.47 -2.66
C ALA A 39 -3.81 16.65 -3.86
N LYS A 40 -4.38 17.31 -4.88
CA LYS A 40 -4.81 16.65 -6.11
C LYS A 40 -3.65 15.94 -6.80
N LYS A 41 -2.49 16.58 -6.94
CA LYS A 41 -1.31 15.98 -7.59
C LYS A 41 -0.78 14.78 -6.81
N ILE A 42 -0.67 14.89 -5.49
CA ILE A 42 -0.26 13.79 -4.59
C ILE A 42 -1.20 12.61 -4.77
N ASN A 43 -2.51 12.85 -4.70
CA ASN A 43 -3.51 11.78 -4.85
C ASN A 43 -3.48 11.15 -6.24
N THR A 44 -3.31 11.92 -7.32
CA THR A 44 -3.16 11.35 -8.67
C THR A 44 -1.96 10.42 -8.75
N LEU A 45 -0.79 10.82 -8.22
CA LEU A 45 0.40 9.98 -8.23
C LEU A 45 0.21 8.71 -7.37
N ALA A 46 -0.37 8.85 -6.18
CA ALA A 46 -0.67 7.73 -5.29
C ALA A 46 -1.65 6.74 -5.96
N THR A 47 -2.75 7.22 -6.53
CA THR A 47 -3.75 6.37 -7.19
C THR A 47 -3.17 5.66 -8.41
N SER A 48 -2.32 6.32 -9.20
CA SER A 48 -1.61 5.66 -10.30
C SER A 48 -0.69 4.55 -9.78
N SER A 49 0.09 4.80 -8.74
CA SER A 49 0.94 3.78 -8.11
C SER A 49 0.12 2.59 -7.60
N ILE A 50 -0.98 2.86 -6.90
CA ILE A 50 -1.91 1.83 -6.41
C ILE A 50 -2.43 0.98 -7.57
N GLN A 51 -2.88 1.61 -8.65
CA GLN A 51 -3.42 0.91 -9.81
C GLN A 51 -2.38 -0.05 -10.43
N TYR A 52 -1.14 0.41 -10.59
CA TYR A 52 -0.08 -0.43 -11.18
C TYR A 52 0.35 -1.58 -10.25
N PHE A 53 0.42 -1.36 -8.92
CA PHE A 53 0.64 -2.46 -7.98
C PHE A 53 -0.52 -3.47 -7.99
N LEU A 54 -1.76 -3.02 -8.09
CA LEU A 54 -2.91 -3.91 -8.22
C LEU A 54 -2.88 -4.71 -9.52
N HIS A 55 -2.55 -4.10 -10.65
CA HIS A 55 -2.37 -4.82 -11.92
C HIS A 55 -1.25 -5.87 -11.85
N TYR A 56 -0.15 -5.52 -11.17
CA TYR A 56 0.93 -6.47 -10.90
C TYR A 56 0.43 -7.67 -10.07
N LEU A 57 -0.23 -7.42 -8.94
CA LEU A 57 -0.75 -8.47 -8.06
C LEU A 57 -1.87 -9.29 -8.72
N ASP A 58 -2.71 -8.66 -9.53
CA ASP A 58 -3.76 -9.33 -10.28
C ASP A 58 -3.20 -10.31 -11.30
N SER A 59 -2.06 -9.97 -11.90
CA SER A 59 -1.39 -10.88 -12.81
C SER A 59 -0.80 -12.12 -12.11
N LEU A 60 -0.63 -12.09 -10.77
CA LEU A 60 -0.12 -13.22 -9.98
C LEU A 60 -1.23 -14.15 -9.48
N LYS A 61 -2.50 -13.77 -9.67
CA LYS A 61 -3.65 -14.58 -9.24
C LYS A 61 -3.65 -15.94 -9.92
N ASP A 62 -4.15 -16.93 -9.20
CA ASP A 62 -4.43 -18.24 -9.77
C ASP A 62 -5.53 -18.11 -10.83
N ILE A 63 -5.29 -18.70 -12.01
CA ILE A 63 -6.14 -18.51 -13.19
C ILE A 63 -7.50 -19.19 -13.01
N ILE A 64 -7.58 -20.24 -12.19
CA ILE A 64 -8.78 -21.03 -11.98
C ILE A 64 -9.68 -20.36 -10.93
N THR A 65 -9.10 -19.98 -9.80
CA THR A 65 -9.83 -19.40 -8.66
C THR A 65 -10.01 -17.88 -8.77
N GLY A 66 -9.12 -17.19 -9.49
CA GLY A 66 -9.07 -15.72 -9.51
C GLY A 66 -8.59 -15.10 -8.20
N GLU A 67 -8.12 -15.92 -7.26
CA GLU A 67 -7.63 -15.49 -5.96
C GLU A 67 -6.12 -15.35 -5.93
N GLN A 68 -5.61 -14.66 -4.90
CA GLN A 68 -4.17 -14.62 -4.66
C GLN A 68 -3.69 -16.01 -4.22
N PRO A 69 -2.58 -16.51 -4.76
CA PRO A 69 -2.09 -17.84 -4.43
C PRO A 69 -1.74 -17.92 -2.95
N THR A 70 -1.98 -19.09 -2.34
CA THR A 70 -1.62 -19.36 -0.93
C THR A 70 -0.11 -19.32 -0.71
N VAL A 71 0.66 -19.65 -1.75
CA VAL A 71 2.12 -19.57 -1.80
C VAL A 71 2.52 -18.98 -3.15
N TYR A 72 3.18 -17.83 -3.13
CA TYR A 72 3.79 -17.24 -4.34
C TYR A 72 5.02 -18.04 -4.77
N SER A 73 5.35 -18.01 -6.06
CA SER A 73 6.60 -18.59 -6.57
C SER A 73 7.82 -17.90 -5.96
N GLU A 74 8.96 -18.58 -5.89
CA GLU A 74 10.19 -18.03 -5.29
C GLU A 74 10.60 -16.68 -5.91
N ASP A 75 10.48 -16.55 -7.24
CA ASP A 75 10.79 -15.29 -7.95
C ASP A 75 9.79 -14.16 -7.67
N SER A 76 8.56 -14.49 -7.26
CA SER A 76 7.46 -13.54 -7.11
C SER A 76 7.13 -13.23 -5.65
N VAL A 77 7.58 -14.04 -4.69
CA VAL A 77 7.17 -13.90 -3.28
C VAL A 77 7.63 -12.57 -2.69
N ARG A 78 8.90 -12.19 -2.86
CA ARG A 78 9.40 -10.92 -2.33
C ARG A 78 8.69 -9.73 -3.00
N PRO A 79 8.65 -9.61 -4.34
CA PRO A 79 8.00 -8.46 -4.95
C PRO A 79 6.49 -8.41 -4.68
N ALA A 80 5.79 -9.55 -4.57
CA ALA A 80 4.38 -9.57 -4.18
C ALA A 80 4.15 -9.02 -2.77
N LEU A 81 4.94 -9.45 -1.78
CA LEU A 81 4.83 -8.96 -0.41
C LEU A 81 5.21 -7.49 -0.28
N VAL A 82 6.24 -7.05 -1.00
CA VAL A 82 6.62 -5.63 -1.08
C VAL A 82 5.50 -4.80 -1.74
N ALA A 83 4.84 -5.29 -2.80
CA ALA A 83 3.69 -4.62 -3.39
C ALA A 83 2.53 -4.44 -2.38
N TRP A 84 2.21 -5.46 -1.58
CA TRP A 84 1.22 -5.33 -0.50
C TRP A 84 1.62 -4.28 0.55
N PHE A 85 2.90 -4.24 0.92
CA PHE A 85 3.44 -3.21 1.81
C PHE A 85 3.29 -1.80 1.22
N HIS A 86 3.64 -1.62 -0.06
CA HIS A 86 3.48 -0.33 -0.74
C HIS A 86 2.01 0.09 -0.81
N LEU A 87 1.09 -0.83 -1.13
CA LEU A 87 -0.34 -0.53 -1.12
C LEU A 87 -0.78 -0.03 0.27
N GLY A 88 -0.35 -0.69 1.34
CA GLY A 88 -0.58 -0.24 2.70
C GLY A 88 -0.12 1.20 2.93
N ARG A 89 1.11 1.54 2.51
CA ARG A 89 1.68 2.88 2.65
C ARG A 89 0.94 3.92 1.81
N LEU A 90 0.68 3.63 0.54
CA LEU A 90 0.03 4.54 -0.42
C LEU A 90 -1.37 4.93 0.05
N TRP A 91 -2.19 3.97 0.46
CA TRP A 91 -3.52 4.24 0.99
C TRP A 91 -3.47 5.14 2.22
N SER A 92 -2.49 4.96 3.11
CA SER A 92 -2.34 5.80 4.31
C SER A 92 -1.91 7.25 4.01
N LYS A 93 -1.30 7.49 2.84
CA LYS A 93 -0.76 8.79 2.42
C LYS A 93 -1.72 9.61 1.55
N LEU A 94 -2.85 9.04 1.13
CA LEU A 94 -3.86 9.77 0.38
C LEU A 94 -4.42 10.95 1.20
N VAL A 95 -4.38 12.14 0.61
CA VAL A 95 -4.91 13.36 1.22
C VAL A 95 -6.42 13.35 1.11
N ALA A 96 -7.12 13.37 2.24
CA ALA A 96 -8.57 13.37 2.33
C ALA A 96 -9.06 14.66 3.00
N THR A 97 -10.13 15.26 2.47
CA THR A 97 -10.73 16.50 2.99
C THR A 97 -11.70 16.28 4.14
N ASN A 98 -12.18 15.04 4.32
CA ASN A 98 -13.13 14.70 5.37
C ASN A 98 -12.71 13.41 6.09
N HIS A 99 -13.18 13.26 7.33
CA HIS A 99 -12.84 12.13 8.18
C HIS A 99 -13.32 10.78 7.63
N GLN A 100 -14.47 10.75 6.95
CA GLN A 100 -15.03 9.50 6.41
C GLN A 100 -14.12 8.89 5.34
N THR A 101 -13.68 9.70 4.36
CA THR A 101 -12.73 9.26 3.34
C THR A 101 -11.39 8.87 3.96
N LYS A 102 -10.93 9.61 4.98
CA LYS A 102 -9.69 9.25 5.72
C LYS A 102 -9.81 7.88 6.38
N ILE A 103 -10.94 7.58 7.02
CA ILE A 103 -11.20 6.26 7.64
C ILE A 103 -11.23 5.16 6.58
N GLN A 104 -11.86 5.39 5.42
CA GLN A 104 -11.88 4.42 4.32
C GLN A 104 -10.48 4.12 3.80
N ASN A 105 -9.66 5.16 3.60
CA ASN A 105 -8.26 5.02 3.19
C ASN A 105 -7.44 4.23 4.23
N LEU A 106 -7.61 4.51 5.52
CA LEU A 106 -6.96 3.76 6.60
C LEU A 106 -7.42 2.30 6.66
N ALA A 107 -8.69 2.02 6.37
CA ALA A 107 -9.21 0.64 6.30
C ALA A 107 -8.57 -0.15 5.16
N GLN A 108 -8.40 0.47 3.99
CA GLN A 108 -7.65 -0.13 2.87
C GLN A 108 -6.19 -0.37 3.24
N SER A 109 -5.53 0.62 3.86
CA SER A 109 -4.16 0.49 4.35
C SER A 109 -4.02 -0.70 5.31
N LEU A 110 -4.91 -0.81 6.30
CA LEU A 110 -4.95 -1.90 7.27
C LEU A 110 -5.12 -3.27 6.60
N GLN A 111 -6.03 -3.39 5.63
CA GLN A 111 -6.26 -4.66 4.93
C GLN A 111 -4.99 -5.13 4.20
N ASN A 112 -4.27 -4.22 3.55
CA ASN A 112 -3.03 -4.58 2.83
C ASN A 112 -1.92 -5.01 3.78
N TYR A 113 -1.73 -4.33 4.92
CA TYR A 113 -0.77 -4.77 5.93
C TYR A 113 -1.15 -6.12 6.55
N LYS A 114 -2.44 -6.36 6.83
CA LYS A 114 -2.92 -7.65 7.34
C LYS A 114 -2.60 -8.80 6.37
N ARG A 115 -2.81 -8.61 5.07
CA ARG A 115 -2.47 -9.62 4.04
C ARG A 115 -1.00 -10.03 4.12
N LEU A 116 -0.08 -9.08 4.24
CA LEU A 116 1.35 -9.35 4.38
C LEU A 116 1.66 -10.12 5.67
N VAL A 117 1.13 -9.66 6.81
CA VAL A 117 1.34 -10.31 8.12
C VAL A 117 0.82 -11.74 8.10
N GLU A 118 -0.43 -11.94 7.69
CA GLU A 118 -1.06 -13.25 7.62
C GLU A 118 -0.32 -14.21 6.68
N TYR A 119 0.23 -13.71 5.57
CA TYR A 119 1.03 -14.52 4.66
C TYR A 119 2.35 -14.97 5.31
N CYS A 120 3.06 -14.07 5.99
CA CYS A 120 4.33 -14.37 6.66
C CYS A 120 4.14 -15.26 7.90
N ASP A 121 3.01 -15.13 8.59
CA ASP A 121 2.66 -15.99 9.73
C ASP A 121 2.35 -17.42 9.26
N ARG A 122 1.70 -17.58 8.10
CA ARG A 122 1.46 -18.89 7.47
C ARG A 122 2.70 -19.51 6.83
N ASN A 123 3.65 -18.68 6.39
CA ASN A 123 4.87 -19.11 5.69
C ASN A 123 6.12 -18.60 6.43
N PRO A 124 6.59 -19.29 7.49
CA PRO A 124 7.65 -18.79 8.37
C PRO A 124 8.97 -18.44 7.67
N HIS A 125 9.31 -19.14 6.58
CA HIS A 125 10.50 -18.82 5.77
C HIS A 125 10.48 -17.40 5.18
N CYS A 126 9.29 -16.82 4.97
CA CYS A 126 9.15 -15.46 4.46
C CYS A 126 9.38 -14.40 5.54
N GLN A 127 9.38 -14.76 6.84
CA GLN A 127 9.56 -13.80 7.93
C GLN A 127 10.98 -13.20 7.92
N SER A 128 12.00 -14.00 7.65
CA SER A 128 13.37 -13.50 7.50
C SER A 128 13.53 -12.67 6.21
N LEU A 129 12.83 -13.06 5.14
CA LEU A 129 12.86 -12.35 3.87
C LEU A 129 12.28 -10.93 4.00
N MET A 130 11.19 -10.78 4.76
CA MET A 130 10.44 -9.54 4.90
C MET A 130 10.62 -8.89 6.29
N ALA A 131 11.72 -9.16 7.00
CA ALA A 131 11.83 -8.85 8.42
C ALA A 131 11.54 -7.36 8.74
N GLN A 132 12.04 -6.44 7.92
CA GLN A 132 11.86 -5.00 8.12
C GLN A 132 10.42 -4.57 7.86
N GLU A 133 9.86 -4.93 6.70
CA GLU A 133 8.50 -4.59 6.32
C GLU A 133 7.48 -5.26 7.23
N LEU A 134 7.72 -6.51 7.65
CA LEU A 134 6.85 -7.26 8.54
C LEU A 134 6.75 -6.61 9.91
N ALA A 135 7.86 -6.12 10.46
CA ALA A 135 7.86 -5.39 11.73
C ALA A 135 6.95 -4.14 11.64
N VAL A 136 7.12 -3.35 10.57
CA VAL A 136 6.29 -2.16 10.32
C VAL A 136 4.82 -2.55 10.12
N CYS A 137 4.53 -3.59 9.33
CA CYS A 137 3.18 -4.06 9.10
C CYS A 137 2.49 -4.48 10.40
N ARG A 138 3.18 -5.22 11.28
CA ARG A 138 2.64 -5.65 12.57
C ARG A 138 2.31 -4.45 13.46
N GLU A 139 3.19 -3.46 13.53
CA GLU A 139 2.94 -2.22 14.26
C GLU A 139 1.71 -1.49 13.70
N MET A 140 1.65 -1.31 12.38
CA MET A 140 0.55 -0.61 11.71
C MET A 140 -0.79 -1.33 11.85
N VAL A 141 -0.81 -2.66 11.90
CA VAL A 141 -2.02 -3.45 12.16
C VAL A 141 -2.61 -3.16 13.53
N GLN A 142 -1.79 -2.84 14.53
CA GLN A 142 -2.24 -2.44 15.86
C GLN A 142 -2.62 -0.95 15.93
N LEU A 143 -1.84 -0.09 15.28
CA LEU A 143 -2.00 1.37 15.37
C LEU A 143 -3.20 1.92 14.57
N LEU A 144 -3.42 1.42 13.34
CA LEU A 144 -4.44 1.97 12.45
C LEU A 144 -5.88 1.86 12.97
N PRO A 145 -6.31 0.74 13.62
CA PRO A 145 -7.62 0.66 14.25
C PRO A 145 -7.86 1.79 15.27
N LEU A 146 -6.89 2.04 16.15
CA LEU A 146 -6.97 3.09 17.17
C LEU A 146 -7.12 4.48 16.53
N LYS A 147 -6.33 4.75 15.48
CA LYS A 147 -6.41 6.00 14.72
C LYS A 147 -7.77 6.19 14.05
N MET A 148 -8.38 5.11 13.52
CA MET A 148 -9.72 5.17 12.94
C MET A 148 -10.79 5.44 14.01
N GLU A 149 -10.69 4.86 15.19
CA GLU A 149 -11.61 5.11 16.31
C GLU A 149 -11.54 6.57 16.78
N GLN A 150 -10.34 7.13 16.89
CA GLN A 150 -10.14 8.55 17.20
C GLN A 150 -10.81 9.46 16.17
N LEU A 151 -10.63 9.18 14.86
CA LEU A 151 -11.29 9.95 13.79
C LEU A 151 -12.82 9.84 13.84
N ARG A 152 -13.35 8.66 14.18
CA ARG A 152 -14.81 8.48 14.37
C ARG A 152 -15.34 9.29 15.54
N ALA A 153 -14.61 9.36 16.65
CA ALA A 153 -14.99 10.15 17.82
C ALA A 153 -15.01 11.65 17.51
N LEU A 154 -14.06 12.16 16.72
CA LEU A 154 -14.00 13.55 16.27
C LEU A 154 -15.06 13.93 15.23
N SER A 155 -15.82 12.96 14.71
CA SER A 155 -16.86 13.15 13.70
C SER A 155 -18.28 13.06 14.28
N ARG A 156 -18.40 12.92 15.61
CA ARG A 156 -19.67 12.97 16.37
C ARG A 156 -19.88 14.37 16.91
#